data_AF-A0A7W1EZC8-F1
#
_entry.id   AF-A0A7W1EZC8-F1
#
_cell.length_a   1.000
_cell.length_b   1.000
_cell.length_c   1.000
_cell.angle_alpha   90.00
_cell.angle_beta   90.00
_cell.angle_gamma   90.00
#
_symmetry.space_group_name_H-M   'P 1'
#
loop_
_entity.id
_entity.type
_entity.pdbx_description
1 polymer ?
#
loop_
_entity_poly.entity_id
_entity_poly.type
_entity_poly.pdbx_seq_one_letter_code
_entity_poly.pdbx_strand_id
1 'polypeptide(L)'
;MKLKKVIVLLQNNINAYEPFLHEWSTNENCSLSPEDLRVIDTYKKINFKINFFSLFRSFKQKKRIQTIVAKLIWDYQKFKEWVITNFVFSILKLIRDNSFNNFFLHLPLDYLSLPYELKNKLKLLKIKTVYEIFENYNEEDFYKTSTFNHVVAFEITLKKLSTINN
;
A
#
# COMPACT_ATOMS: atom_id res chain seq x y z
N MET A 1 7.60 17.34 -22.33
CA MET A 1 8.24 16.33 -21.43
C MET A 1 8.97 15.25 -22.23
N LYS A 2 10.24 14.94 -21.90
CA LYS A 2 11.03 13.85 -22.53
C LYS A 2 10.55 12.47 -22.04
N LEU A 3 10.67 11.41 -22.86
CA LEU A 3 10.25 10.03 -22.50
C LEU A 3 10.85 9.57 -21.16
N LYS A 4 12.14 9.85 -20.94
CA LYS A 4 12.82 9.57 -19.66
C LYS A 4 12.11 10.16 -18.45
N LYS A 5 11.64 11.40 -18.53
CA LYS A 5 10.90 12.04 -17.43
C LYS A 5 9.57 11.32 -17.17
N VAL A 6 8.89 10.87 -18.21
CA VAL A 6 7.61 10.16 -18.07
C VAL A 6 7.79 8.78 -17.42
N ILE A 7 8.87 8.07 -17.76
CA ILE A 7 9.18 6.77 -17.16
C ILE A 7 9.56 6.93 -15.68
N VAL A 8 10.33 7.96 -15.32
CA VAL A 8 10.62 8.27 -13.91
C VAL A 8 9.33 8.58 -13.15
N LEU A 9 8.39 9.32 -13.74
CA LEU A 9 7.08 9.56 -13.13
C LEU A 9 6.29 8.26 -12.96
N LEU A 10 6.31 7.36 -13.96
CA LEU A 10 5.69 6.05 -13.83
C LEU A 10 6.28 5.26 -12.66
N GLN A 11 7.60 5.19 -12.57
CA GLN A 11 8.31 4.51 -11.49
C GLN A 11 7.93 5.08 -10.12
N ASN A 12 7.99 6.40 -9.96
CA ASN A 12 7.67 7.04 -8.68
C ASN A 12 6.23 6.77 -8.24
N ASN A 13 5.27 6.86 -9.18
CA ASN A 13 3.87 6.63 -8.85
C ASN A 13 3.58 5.15 -8.58
N ILE A 14 4.11 4.22 -9.37
CA ILE A 14 3.84 2.79 -9.15
C ILE A 14 4.51 2.24 -7.89
N ASN A 15 5.65 2.78 -7.48
CA ASN A 15 6.32 2.39 -6.24
C ASN A 15 5.43 2.63 -5.01
N ALA A 16 4.55 3.63 -5.04
CA ALA A 16 3.60 3.89 -3.96
C ALA A 16 2.55 2.77 -3.80
N TYR A 17 2.29 2.01 -4.86
CA TYR A 17 1.33 0.90 -4.89
C TYR A 17 2.00 -0.45 -4.68
N GLU A 18 3.32 -0.54 -4.86
CA GLU A 18 4.05 -1.80 -4.99
C GLU A 18 3.70 -2.86 -3.94
N PRO A 19 3.55 -2.53 -2.64
CA PRO A 19 3.20 -3.53 -1.62
C PRO A 19 1.86 -4.23 -1.82
N PHE A 20 0.91 -3.57 -2.48
CA PHE A 20 -0.47 -4.03 -2.65
C PHE A 20 -0.92 -3.97 -4.10
N LEU A 21 0.01 -3.87 -5.06
CA LEU A 21 -0.35 -3.63 -6.46
C LEU A 21 -1.21 -4.78 -7.02
N HIS A 22 -0.92 -6.01 -6.61
CA HIS A 22 -1.68 -7.17 -7.04
C HIS A 22 -3.13 -7.10 -6.56
N GLU A 23 -3.35 -6.87 -5.28
CA GLU A 23 -4.68 -6.73 -4.69
C GLU A 23 -5.42 -5.52 -5.24
N TRP A 24 -4.73 -4.38 -5.35
CA TRP A 24 -5.28 -3.17 -5.93
C TRP A 24 -5.72 -3.39 -7.38
N SER A 25 -4.95 -4.14 -8.17
CA SER A 25 -5.30 -4.43 -9.56
C SER A 25 -6.58 -5.24 -9.74
N THR A 26 -7.05 -5.90 -8.68
CA THR A 26 -8.32 -6.63 -8.65
C THR A 26 -9.45 -5.86 -7.98
N ASN A 27 -9.18 -4.68 -7.43
CA ASN A 27 -10.18 -3.84 -6.78
C ASN A 27 -11.07 -3.15 -7.83
N GLU A 28 -12.38 -3.07 -7.57
CA GLU A 28 -13.35 -2.41 -8.46
C GLU A 28 -13.07 -0.92 -8.69
N ASN A 29 -12.37 -0.27 -7.76
CA ASN A 29 -11.99 1.14 -7.85
C ASN A 29 -10.69 1.38 -8.63
N CYS A 30 -10.00 0.33 -9.07
CA CYS A 30 -8.78 0.46 -9.85
C CYS A 30 -9.11 0.79 -11.31
N SER A 31 -8.61 1.93 -11.80
CA SER A 31 -8.85 2.39 -13.17
C SER A 31 -7.86 1.82 -14.19
N LEU A 32 -6.84 1.09 -13.74
CA LEU A 32 -5.83 0.47 -14.60
C LEU A 32 -6.43 -0.72 -15.34
N SER A 33 -6.34 -0.69 -16.67
CA SER A 33 -6.77 -1.85 -17.47
C SER A 33 -5.72 -2.96 -17.45
N PRO A 34 -6.06 -4.20 -17.83
CA PRO A 34 -5.09 -5.29 -17.99
C PRO A 34 -3.91 -4.91 -18.91
N GLU A 35 -4.15 -4.12 -19.96
CA GLU A 35 -3.10 -3.62 -20.84
C GLU A 35 -2.19 -2.58 -20.17
N ASP A 36 -2.75 -1.74 -19.29
CA ASP A 36 -1.96 -0.78 -18.51
C ASP A 36 -1.03 -1.52 -17.54
N LEU A 37 -1.53 -2.56 -16.88
CA LEU A 37 -0.75 -3.45 -16.01
C LEU A 37 0.38 -4.14 -16.80
N ARG A 38 0.10 -4.66 -18.01
CA ARG A 38 1.14 -5.24 -18.89
C ARG A 38 2.23 -4.23 -19.24
N VAL A 39 1.88 -2.96 -19.47
CA VAL A 39 2.87 -1.89 -19.72
C VAL A 39 3.70 -1.65 -18.46
N ILE A 40 3.08 -1.57 -17.29
CA ILE A 40 3.77 -1.42 -16.00
C ILE A 40 4.76 -2.58 -15.79
N ASP A 41 4.32 -3.83 -15.97
CA ASP A 41 5.15 -5.02 -15.82
C ASP A 41 6.32 -5.06 -16.79
N THR A 42 6.10 -4.63 -18.04
CA THR A 42 7.16 -4.51 -19.03
C THR A 42 8.24 -3.54 -18.55
N TYR A 43 7.85 -2.40 -17.98
CA TYR A 43 8.80 -1.42 -17.44
C TYR A 43 9.47 -1.89 -16.15
N LYS A 44 8.74 -2.59 -15.26
CA LYS A 44 9.32 -3.21 -14.06
C LYS A 44 10.41 -4.22 -14.42
N LYS A 45 10.16 -5.12 -15.39
CA LYS A 45 11.12 -6.14 -15.84
C LYS A 45 12.44 -5.56 -16.36
N ILE A 46 12.41 -4.36 -16.93
CA ILE A 46 13.61 -3.67 -17.42
C ILE A 46 14.13 -2.61 -16.42
N ASN A 47 13.67 -2.63 -15.17
CA ASN A 47 14.03 -1.68 -14.13
C ASN A 47 13.85 -0.22 -14.56
N PHE A 48 12.78 0.07 -15.30
CA PHE A 48 12.44 1.39 -15.83
C PHE A 48 13.56 2.02 -16.71
N LYS A 49 14.46 1.21 -17.25
CA LYS A 49 15.51 1.67 -18.18
C LYS A 49 14.92 1.86 -19.58
N ILE A 50 15.41 2.88 -20.30
CA ILE A 50 15.05 3.11 -21.71
C ILE A 50 15.92 2.21 -22.57
N ASN A 51 15.30 1.28 -23.29
CA ASN A 51 16.01 0.49 -24.30
C ASN A 51 16.09 1.26 -25.62
N PHE A 52 17.17 1.08 -26.38
CA PHE A 52 17.42 1.77 -27.65
C PHE A 52 16.24 1.65 -28.65
N PHE A 53 15.61 0.46 -28.71
CA PHE A 53 14.42 0.21 -29.53
C PHE A 53 13.16 1.00 -29.10
N SER A 54 13.05 1.42 -27.84
CA SER A 54 11.92 2.22 -27.34
C SER A 54 11.97 3.70 -27.77
N LEU A 55 13.14 4.17 -28.23
CA LEU A 55 13.29 5.53 -28.79
C LEU A 55 12.57 5.67 -30.14
N PHE A 56 12.49 4.60 -30.93
CA PHE A 56 11.87 4.60 -32.27
C PHE A 56 10.33 4.60 -32.26
N ARG A 57 9.68 4.26 -31.13
CA ARG A 57 8.20 4.30 -30.95
C ARG A 57 7.73 5.40 -29.99
N SER A 58 8.56 6.41 -29.77
CA SER A 58 8.51 7.28 -28.58
C SER A 58 7.20 8.04 -28.35
N PHE A 59 6.49 8.49 -29.39
CA PHE A 59 5.32 9.36 -29.19
C PHE A 59 4.09 8.62 -28.62
N LYS A 60 3.65 7.54 -29.28
CA LYS A 60 2.49 6.74 -28.82
C LYS A 60 2.76 6.12 -27.46
N GLN A 61 3.98 5.60 -27.25
CA GLN A 61 4.38 5.00 -25.98
C GLN A 61 4.42 6.03 -24.84
N LYS A 62 4.96 7.23 -25.12
CA LYS A 62 4.91 8.33 -24.15
C LYS A 62 3.49 8.69 -23.75
N LYS A 63 2.57 8.87 -24.72
CA LYS A 63 1.18 9.21 -24.43
C LYS A 63 0.51 8.13 -23.55
N ARG A 64 0.74 6.85 -23.88
CA ARG A 64 0.27 5.71 -23.08
C ARG A 64 0.75 5.80 -21.63
N ILE A 65 2.06 6.00 -21.40
CA ILE A 65 2.60 6.09 -20.03
C ILE A 65 2.04 7.30 -19.30
N GLN A 66 1.87 8.45 -19.97
CA GLN A 66 1.25 9.62 -19.35
C GLN A 66 -0.18 9.35 -18.89
N THR A 67 -0.97 8.61 -19.69
CA THR A 67 -2.31 8.18 -19.29
C THR A 67 -2.27 7.25 -18.08
N ILE A 68 -1.34 6.28 -18.05
CA ILE A 68 -1.17 5.38 -16.88
C ILE A 68 -0.80 6.18 -15.63
N VAL A 69 0.14 7.12 -15.74
CA VAL A 69 0.52 8.01 -14.63
C VAL A 69 -0.67 8.83 -14.14
N ALA A 70 -1.47 9.39 -15.05
CA ALA A 70 -2.66 10.15 -14.69
C ALA A 70 -3.68 9.30 -13.93
N LYS A 71 -3.90 8.05 -14.37
CA LYS A 71 -4.75 7.07 -13.67
C LYS A 71 -4.23 6.75 -12.27
N LEU A 72 -2.93 6.45 -12.14
CA LEU A 72 -2.29 6.24 -10.83
C LEU A 72 -2.49 7.44 -9.92
N ILE A 73 -2.25 8.66 -10.40
CA ILE A 73 -2.44 9.87 -9.57
C ILE A 73 -3.92 10.02 -9.15
N TRP A 74 -4.85 9.79 -10.07
CA TRP A 74 -6.29 9.88 -9.82
C TRP A 74 -6.77 8.86 -8.78
N ASP A 75 -6.28 7.62 -8.90
CA ASP A 75 -6.68 6.51 -8.04
C ASP A 75 -6.02 6.55 -6.66
N TYR A 76 -4.98 7.37 -6.46
CA TYR A 76 -4.14 7.29 -5.26
C TYR A 76 -4.89 7.56 -3.97
N GLN A 77 -5.85 8.48 -3.98
CA GLN A 77 -6.66 8.77 -2.81
C GLN A 77 -7.52 7.54 -2.43
N LYS A 78 -8.21 6.93 -3.40
CA LYS A 78 -9.00 5.70 -3.20
C LYS A 78 -8.14 4.51 -2.78
N PHE A 79 -6.93 4.42 -3.31
CA PHE A 79 -5.97 3.40 -2.90
C PHE A 79 -5.59 3.55 -1.44
N LYS A 80 -5.32 4.77 -0.97
CA LYS A 80 -5.02 5.03 0.44
C LYS A 80 -6.21 4.68 1.34
N GLU A 81 -7.41 5.12 0.97
CA GLU A 81 -8.67 4.77 1.65
C GLU A 81 -8.80 3.25 1.81
N TRP A 82 -8.58 2.51 0.73
CA TRP A 82 -8.67 1.06 0.72
C TRP A 82 -7.61 0.40 1.63
N VAL A 83 -6.35 0.85 1.58
CA VAL A 83 -5.29 0.33 2.46
C VAL A 83 -5.59 0.62 3.95
N ILE A 84 -6.05 1.84 4.26
CA ILE A 84 -6.41 2.24 5.63
C ILE A 84 -7.59 1.40 6.13
N THR A 85 -8.59 1.18 5.28
CA THR A 85 -9.76 0.35 5.60
C THR A 85 -9.35 -1.10 5.89
N ASN A 86 -8.48 -1.68 5.05
CA ASN A 86 -7.94 -3.02 5.30
C ASN A 86 -7.19 -3.10 6.62
N PHE A 87 -6.39 -2.08 6.93
CA PHE A 87 -5.69 -1.98 8.21
C PHE A 87 -6.65 -1.99 9.39
N VAL A 88 -7.70 -1.16 9.37
CA VAL A 88 -8.71 -1.13 10.44
C VAL A 88 -9.37 -2.51 10.57
N PHE A 89 -9.74 -3.16 9.48
CA PHE A 89 -10.30 -4.51 9.52
C PHE A 89 -9.31 -5.55 10.06
N SER A 90 -8.03 -5.46 9.71
CA SER A 90 -6.98 -6.31 10.27
C SER A 90 -6.88 -6.15 11.78
N ILE A 91 -6.93 -4.92 12.30
CA ILE A 91 -6.93 -4.64 13.75
C ILE A 91 -8.17 -5.24 14.42
N LEU A 92 -9.36 -5.01 13.86
CA LEU A 92 -10.61 -5.58 14.39
C LEU A 92 -10.61 -7.11 14.39
N LYS A 93 -10.05 -7.73 13.34
CA LYS A 93 -9.87 -9.17 13.28
C LYS A 93 -8.91 -9.67 14.35
N LEU A 94 -7.77 -9.00 14.57
CA LEU A 94 -6.84 -9.35 15.64
C LEU A 94 -7.49 -9.28 17.02
N ILE A 95 -8.30 -8.23 17.27
CA ILE A 95 -9.07 -8.09 18.52
C ILE A 95 -10.04 -9.28 18.68
N ARG A 96 -10.80 -9.60 17.64
CA ARG A 96 -11.75 -10.70 17.64
C ARG A 96 -11.08 -12.05 17.91
N ASP A 97 -9.99 -12.32 17.20
CA ASP A 97 -9.32 -13.62 17.20
C ASP A 97 -8.53 -13.84 18.52
N ASN A 98 -8.20 -12.78 19.27
CA ASN A 98 -7.52 -12.86 20.57
C ASN A 98 -8.46 -12.74 21.79
N SER A 99 -9.75 -13.04 21.60
CA SER A 99 -10.83 -13.04 22.60
C SER A 99 -11.40 -11.66 22.94
N PHE A 100 -12.72 -11.54 22.79
CA PHE A 100 -13.62 -10.38 23.01
C PHE A 100 -13.63 -9.76 24.42
N ASN A 101 -12.64 -10.04 25.26
CA ASN A 101 -12.56 -9.36 26.53
C ASN A 101 -12.03 -7.94 26.30
N ASN A 102 -12.79 -6.92 26.72
CA ASN A 102 -12.43 -5.49 26.67
C ASN A 102 -10.99 -5.20 27.14
N PHE A 103 -10.40 -6.11 27.92
CA PHE A 103 -8.98 -6.13 28.26
C PHE A 103 -8.03 -6.06 27.05
N PHE A 104 -8.30 -6.73 25.92
CA PHE A 104 -7.36 -6.73 24.78
C PHE A 104 -7.11 -5.33 24.22
N LEU A 105 -8.17 -4.51 24.12
CA LEU A 105 -8.08 -3.15 23.61
C LEU A 105 -7.18 -2.28 24.48
N HIS A 106 -7.26 -2.45 25.80
CA HIS A 106 -6.53 -1.64 26.79
C HIS A 106 -5.24 -2.30 27.28
N LEU A 107 -4.96 -3.55 26.90
CA LEU A 107 -3.74 -4.23 27.28
C LEU A 107 -2.55 -3.58 26.56
N PRO A 108 -1.44 -3.29 27.26
CA PRO A 108 -0.28 -2.74 26.59
C PRO A 108 0.23 -3.69 25.52
N LEU A 109 0.68 -3.15 24.38
CA LEU A 109 1.09 -3.93 23.21
C LEU A 109 2.06 -5.06 23.57
N ASP A 110 2.97 -4.84 24.52
CA ASP A 110 3.96 -5.83 24.94
C ASP A 110 3.36 -7.14 25.46
N TYR A 111 2.22 -7.04 26.15
CA TYR A 111 1.51 -8.18 26.72
C TYR A 111 0.54 -8.84 25.73
N LEU A 112 0.34 -8.28 24.54
CA LEU A 112 -0.47 -8.93 23.51
C LEU A 112 0.23 -10.19 22.98
N SER A 113 -0.54 -11.25 22.81
CA SER A 113 -0.15 -12.52 22.16
C SER A 113 -0.01 -12.36 20.64
N LEU A 114 0.74 -11.35 20.20
CA LEU A 114 1.06 -11.07 18.81
C LEU A 114 2.54 -11.36 18.53
N PRO A 115 2.90 -11.73 17.29
CA PRO A 115 4.29 -11.84 16.87
C PRO A 115 5.05 -10.54 17.14
N TYR A 116 6.29 -10.67 17.61
CA TYR A 116 7.13 -9.51 17.98
C TYR A 116 7.29 -8.50 16.85
N GLU A 117 7.46 -8.97 15.60
CA GLU A 117 7.56 -8.11 14.42
C GLU A 117 6.31 -7.23 14.25
N LEU A 118 5.12 -7.80 14.44
CA LEU A 118 3.84 -7.11 14.28
C LEU A 118 3.63 -6.06 15.39
N LYS A 119 3.98 -6.41 16.64
CA LYS A 119 3.98 -5.48 17.78
C LYS A 119 4.86 -4.27 17.51
N ASN A 120 6.06 -4.49 16.98
CA ASN A 120 6.97 -3.39 16.64
C ASN A 120 6.40 -2.47 15.56
N LYS A 121 5.66 -3.00 14.56
CA LYS A 121 5.00 -2.14 13.57
C LYS A 121 3.89 -1.29 14.18
N LEU A 122 3.09 -1.85 15.09
CA LEU A 122 2.08 -1.09 15.82
C LEU A 122 2.72 0.03 16.67
N LYS A 123 3.83 -0.23 17.35
CA LYS A 123 4.56 0.78 18.13
C LYS A 123 5.05 1.96 17.30
N LEU A 124 5.24 1.82 15.99
CA LEU A 124 5.59 2.96 15.11
C LEU A 124 4.48 4.01 15.03
N LEU A 125 3.23 3.61 15.29
CA LEU A 125 2.08 4.52 15.45
C LEU A 125 2.12 5.26 16.81
N LYS A 126 3.18 5.12 17.61
CA LYS A 126 3.35 5.78 18.91
C LYS A 126 2.21 5.51 19.90
N ILE A 127 1.54 4.37 19.73
CA ILE A 127 0.47 3.90 20.61
C ILE A 127 1.03 2.94 21.66
N LYS A 128 0.41 2.89 22.84
CA LYS A 128 0.71 1.92 23.91
C LYS A 128 -0.28 0.76 23.93
N THR A 129 -1.51 0.99 23.47
CA THR A 129 -2.60 0.01 23.44
C THR A 129 -3.26 0.04 22.07
N VAL A 130 -4.04 -1.00 21.72
CA VAL A 130 -4.78 -1.01 20.44
C VAL A 130 -5.92 0.01 20.45
N TYR A 131 -6.51 0.27 21.62
CA TYR A 131 -7.57 1.26 21.79
C TYR A 131 -7.15 2.66 21.31
N GLU A 132 -5.90 3.05 21.58
CA GLU A 132 -5.36 4.35 21.18
C GLU A 132 -5.35 4.59 19.67
N ILE A 133 -5.46 3.54 18.83
CA ILE A 133 -5.64 3.71 17.38
C ILE A 133 -6.99 4.39 17.10
N PHE A 134 -8.04 3.96 17.79
CA PHE A 134 -9.41 4.48 17.59
C PHE A 134 -9.65 5.80 18.31
N GLU A 135 -8.86 6.09 19.35
CA GLU A 135 -8.97 7.33 20.14
C GLU A 135 -8.12 8.46 19.55
N ASN A 136 -6.87 8.17 19.13
CA ASN A 136 -5.89 9.21 18.78
C ASN A 136 -5.74 9.46 17.27
N TYR A 137 -6.32 8.62 16.42
CA TYR A 137 -6.23 8.76 14.97
C TYR A 137 -7.62 8.91 14.36
N ASN A 138 -7.87 10.06 13.74
CA ASN A 138 -9.00 10.22 12.83
C ASN A 138 -8.60 9.85 11.39
N GLU A 139 -9.56 9.94 10.47
CA GLU A 139 -9.32 9.63 9.05
C GLU A 139 -8.17 10.45 8.44
N GLU A 140 -8.11 11.76 8.73
CA GLU A 140 -7.07 12.67 8.24
C GLU A 140 -5.67 12.30 8.73
N ASP A 141 -5.55 11.82 9.96
CA ASP A 141 -4.28 11.38 10.53
C ASP A 141 -3.69 10.19 9.78
N PHE A 142 -4.53 9.27 9.30
CA PHE A 142 -4.10 8.13 8.50
C PHE A 142 -3.63 8.54 7.10
N TYR A 143 -4.14 9.65 6.55
CA TYR A 143 -3.65 10.16 5.27
C TYR A 143 -2.30 10.87 5.38
N LYS A 144 -1.80 11.23 6.57
CA LYS A 144 -0.45 11.78 6.73
C LYS A 144 0.57 10.76 6.26
N THR A 145 1.53 11.17 5.42
CA THR A 145 2.50 10.26 4.78
C THR A 145 3.24 9.38 5.77
N SER A 146 3.64 9.91 6.94
CA SER A 146 4.31 9.14 7.99
C SER A 146 3.42 8.04 8.55
N THR A 147 2.17 8.35 8.88
CA THR A 147 1.20 7.41 9.43
C THR A 147 0.84 6.35 8.40
N PHE A 148 0.56 6.77 7.16
CA PHE A 148 0.26 5.86 6.06
C PHE A 148 1.41 4.86 5.83
N ASN A 149 2.66 5.30 5.88
CA ASN A 149 3.81 4.42 5.74
C ASN A 149 3.90 3.38 6.87
N HIS A 150 3.52 3.74 8.11
CA HIS A 150 3.43 2.80 9.22
C HIS A 150 2.30 1.77 9.03
N VAL A 151 1.14 2.23 8.54
CA VAL A 151 0.01 1.36 8.17
C VAL A 151 0.44 0.34 7.10
N VAL A 152 1.06 0.81 6.01
CA VAL A 152 1.61 -0.04 4.95
C VAL A 152 2.61 -1.06 5.52
N ALA A 153 3.53 -0.61 6.38
CA ALA A 153 4.54 -1.49 6.98
C ALA A 153 3.91 -2.57 7.90
N PHE A 154 2.85 -2.24 8.62
CA PHE A 154 2.08 -3.19 9.42
C PHE A 154 1.41 -4.24 8.52
N GLU A 155 0.68 -3.81 7.50
CA GLU A 155 -0.06 -4.71 6.59
C GLU A 155 0.87 -5.67 5.82
N ILE A 156 2.02 -5.18 5.34
CA ILE A 156 3.07 -6.03 4.74
C ILE A 156 3.54 -7.11 5.72
N THR A 157 3.78 -6.72 6.98
CA THR A 157 4.26 -7.65 8.01
C THR A 157 3.21 -8.69 8.33
N LEU A 158 1.94 -8.27 8.48
CA LEU A 158 0.81 -9.16 8.72
C LEU A 158 0.65 -10.18 7.59
N LYS A 159 0.72 -9.74 6.33
CA LYS A 159 0.64 -10.61 5.14
C LYS A 159 1.78 -11.62 5.10
N LYS A 160 3.02 -11.20 5.39
CA LYS A 160 4.17 -12.11 5.45
C LYS A 160 3.95 -13.21 6.50
N LEU A 161 3.44 -12.86 7.67
CA LEU A 161 3.21 -13.81 8.76
C LEU A 161 2.05 -14.77 8.44
N SER A 162 0.99 -14.32 7.76
CA SER A 162 -0.11 -15.20 7.36
C SER A 162 0.29 -16.20 6.28
N THR A 163 1.23 -15.86 5.39
CA THR A 163 1.77 -16.80 4.39
C THR A 163 2.68 -17.89 4.95
N ILE A 164 3.25 -17.71 6.15
CA ILE A 164 4.14 -18.69 6.79
C ILE A 164 3.34 -19.77 7.53
N ASN A 165 2.12 -19.46 7.95
CA ASN A 165 1.27 -20.34 8.76
C ASN A 165 0.26 -21.17 7.94
N ASN A 166 0.31 -21.07 6.60
CA ASN A 166 -0.48 -21.86 5.65
C ASN A 166 0.44 -22.79 4.86
#